data_AF-A0A933YY06-F1
#
_entry.id   AF-A0A933YY06-F1
#
_cell.length_a   1.000
_cell.length_b   1.000
_cell.length_c   1.000
_cell.angle_alpha   90.00
_cell.angle_beta   90.00
_cell.angle_gamma   90.00
#
_symmetry.space_group_name_H-M   'P 1'
#
loop_
_entity.id
_entity.type
_entity.pdbx_description
1 polymer ?
#
loop_
_entity_poly.entity_id
_entity_poly.type
_entity_poly.pdbx_seq_one_letter_code
_entity_poly.pdbx_strand_id
1 'polypeptide(L)'
;MPMKDYQDALTRLQKGLASGYQSSPHVLNVPGQSLMCKVDPNYYLALEPIFTEILARWAVSFPQGVLDTLVHTGSVIFCKPMGTHVIPLTITWGGRDYEVQAAFLLADFVDRSLKLYAGVQDPLPVSDLRIRAAERAAVEAFFAGLTPPASVAFI
;
A
#
# COMPACT_ATOMS: atom_id res chain seq x y z
N MET A 1 22.23 1.28 6.65
CA MET A 1 22.07 -0.10 7.14
C MET A 1 22.57 -1.08 6.09
N PRO A 2 23.27 -2.16 6.45
CA PRO A 2 23.60 -3.25 5.52
C PRO A 2 22.32 -3.92 4.98
N MET A 3 22.39 -4.47 3.77
CA MET A 3 21.24 -5.05 3.04
C MET A 3 20.51 -6.16 3.81
N LYS A 4 21.23 -6.90 4.67
CA LYS A 4 20.67 -7.95 5.52
C LYS A 4 19.67 -7.40 6.55
N ASP A 5 19.94 -6.21 7.10
CA ASP A 5 19.09 -5.59 8.12
C ASP A 5 17.73 -5.19 7.54
N TYR A 6 17.70 -4.77 6.27
CA TYR A 6 16.45 -4.42 5.58
C TYR A 6 15.60 -5.66 5.27
N GLN A 7 16.20 -6.82 5.02
CA GLN A 7 15.44 -8.07 4.80
C GLN A 7 14.79 -8.56 6.11
N ASP A 8 15.51 -8.47 7.22
CA ASP A 8 14.98 -8.82 8.55
C ASP A 8 13.90 -7.82 9.01
N ALA A 9 14.09 -6.53 8.70
CA ALA A 9 13.07 -5.51 8.91
C ALA A 9 11.82 -5.78 8.05
N LEU A 10 11.99 -6.05 6.75
CA LEU A 10 10.89 -6.36 5.84
C LEU A 10 10.09 -7.57 6.31
N THR A 11 10.78 -8.62 6.76
CA THR A 11 10.14 -9.83 7.31
C THR A 11 9.30 -9.51 8.54
N ARG A 12 9.78 -8.62 9.42
CA ARG A 12 9.00 -8.14 10.58
C ARG A 12 7.78 -7.34 10.15
N LEU A 13 7.90 -6.47 9.14
CA LEU A 13 6.77 -5.73 8.59
C LEU A 13 5.71 -6.66 8.00
N GLN A 14 6.11 -7.68 7.24
CA GLN A 14 5.19 -8.67 6.70
C GLN A 14 4.46 -9.41 7.83
N LYS A 15 5.17 -9.95 8.82
CA LYS A 15 4.55 -10.61 9.97
C LYS A 15 3.60 -9.69 10.73
N GLY A 16 3.96 -8.42 10.91
CA GLY A 16 3.10 -7.41 11.53
C GLY A 16 1.81 -7.19 10.74
N LEU A 17 1.91 -6.98 9.42
CA LEU A 17 0.77 -6.84 8.53
C LEU A 17 -0.18 -8.04 8.60
N ALA A 18 0.37 -9.26 8.55
CA ALA A 18 -0.43 -10.48 8.61
C ALA A 18 -1.13 -10.66 9.97
N SER A 19 -0.44 -10.36 11.07
CA SER A 19 -1.02 -10.38 12.43
C SER A 19 -2.14 -9.35 12.60
N GLY A 20 -1.92 -8.14 12.08
CA GLY A 20 -2.92 -7.07 12.02
C GLY A 20 -4.16 -7.50 11.24
N TYR A 21 -3.98 -8.13 10.08
CA TYR A 21 -5.05 -8.69 9.27
C TYR A 21 -5.82 -9.81 9.98
N GLN A 22 -5.12 -10.76 10.62
CA GLN A 22 -5.76 -11.84 11.37
C GLN A 22 -6.63 -11.33 12.53
N SER A 23 -6.17 -10.26 13.18
CA SER A 23 -6.91 -9.62 14.28
C SER A 23 -8.12 -8.84 13.78
N SER A 24 -7.98 -8.15 12.65
CA SER A 24 -9.00 -7.29 12.07
C SER A 24 -8.99 -7.38 10.54
N PRO A 25 -9.69 -8.33 9.92
CA PRO A 25 -9.66 -8.51 8.46
C PRO A 25 -10.18 -7.30 7.67
N HIS A 26 -11.05 -6.49 8.28
CA HIS A 26 -11.63 -5.30 7.67
C HIS A 26 -10.63 -4.15 7.40
N VAL A 27 -9.37 -4.30 7.83
CA VAL A 27 -8.32 -3.31 7.54
C VAL A 27 -7.87 -3.33 6.07
N LEU A 28 -8.24 -4.36 5.29
CA LEU A 28 -7.94 -4.49 3.87
C LEU A 28 -9.22 -4.65 3.04
N ASN A 29 -9.34 -3.93 1.92
CA ASN A 29 -10.39 -4.08 0.89
C ASN A 29 -11.87 -3.90 1.32
N VAL A 30 -12.15 -3.48 2.54
CA VAL A 30 -13.49 -3.14 3.05
C VAL A 30 -13.77 -1.63 2.99
N PRO A 31 -14.83 -1.20 2.26
CA PRO A 31 -15.34 0.17 2.22
C PRO A 31 -15.45 0.89 3.56
N GLY A 32 -14.82 2.07 3.65
CA GLY A 32 -14.92 2.97 4.80
C GLY A 32 -14.21 2.50 6.08
N GLN A 33 -13.53 1.35 6.05
CA GLN A 33 -12.80 0.81 7.19
C GLN A 33 -11.34 0.45 6.88
N SER A 34 -11.00 0.30 5.60
CA SER A 34 -9.67 -0.18 5.22
C SER A 34 -8.60 0.89 5.31
N LEU A 35 -7.44 0.43 5.74
CA LEU A 35 -6.19 1.15 5.73
C LEU A 35 -5.56 1.19 4.33
N MET A 36 -5.78 0.13 3.55
CA MET A 36 -5.33 0.03 2.18
C MET A 36 -6.29 -0.83 1.35
N CYS A 37 -6.34 -0.57 0.06
CA CYS A 37 -7.18 -1.29 -0.89
C CYS A 37 -6.38 -1.69 -2.12
N LYS A 38 -6.60 -2.91 -2.60
CA LYS A 38 -6.07 -3.39 -3.87
C LYS A 38 -6.78 -2.67 -5.00
N VAL A 39 -6.04 -1.88 -5.78
CA VAL A 39 -6.59 -1.08 -6.89
C VAL A 39 -6.41 -1.76 -8.24
N ASP A 40 -5.41 -2.63 -8.36
CA ASP A 40 -5.20 -3.50 -9.51
C ASP A 40 -4.40 -4.76 -9.08
N PRO A 41 -4.07 -5.68 -10.01
CA PRO A 41 -3.29 -6.87 -9.67
C PRO A 41 -1.88 -6.60 -9.11
N ASN A 42 -1.31 -5.42 -9.36
CA ASN A 42 0.08 -5.08 -9.05
C ASN A 42 0.22 -4.17 -7.84
N TYR A 43 -0.83 -3.44 -7.46
CA TYR A 43 -0.76 -2.35 -6.50
C TYR A 43 -1.91 -2.33 -5.49
N TYR A 44 -1.55 -1.99 -4.26
CA TYR A 44 -2.45 -1.49 -3.23
C TYR A 44 -2.27 0.02 -3.10
N LEU A 45 -3.39 0.73 -2.87
CA LEU A 45 -3.41 2.11 -2.44
C LEU A 45 -3.60 2.14 -0.93
N ALA A 46 -2.64 2.71 -0.20
CA ALA A 46 -2.67 2.88 1.25
C ALA A 46 -2.87 4.34 1.64
N LEU A 47 -3.57 4.56 2.75
CA LEU A 47 -3.89 5.89 3.28
C LEU A 47 -2.79 6.37 4.23
N GLU A 48 -2.09 7.45 3.90
CA GLU A 48 -1.05 8.04 4.74
C GLU A 48 -1.59 9.20 5.58
N PRO A 49 -1.03 9.46 6.79
CA PRO A 49 0.07 8.74 7.46
C PRO A 49 -0.38 7.47 8.20
N ILE A 50 -1.69 7.22 8.24
CA ILE A 50 -2.32 6.21 9.11
C ILE A 50 -1.77 4.82 8.82
N PHE A 51 -1.53 4.49 7.54
CA PHE A 51 -0.93 3.23 7.13
C PHE A 51 0.42 2.99 7.79
N THR A 52 1.35 3.93 7.63
CA THR A 52 2.69 3.80 8.18
C THR A 52 2.65 3.72 9.71
N GLU A 53 1.79 4.49 10.37
CA GLU A 53 1.63 4.45 11.83
C GLU A 53 1.09 3.13 12.36
N ILE A 54 0.06 2.57 11.71
CA ILE A 54 -0.53 1.30 12.11
C ILE A 54 0.44 0.14 11.84
N LEU A 55 1.10 0.12 10.67
CA LEU A 55 2.07 -0.91 10.36
C LEU A 55 3.27 -0.87 11.32
N ALA A 56 3.73 0.32 11.68
CA ALA A 56 4.77 0.52 12.69
C ALA A 56 4.36 -0.09 14.05
N ARG A 57 3.11 0.13 14.47
CA ARG A 57 2.57 -0.47 15.70
C ARG A 57 2.52 -2.00 15.63
N TRP A 58 2.02 -2.57 14.54
CA TRP A 58 1.93 -4.02 14.38
C TRP A 58 3.30 -4.69 14.29
N ALA A 59 4.26 -4.04 13.66
CA ALA A 59 5.62 -4.55 13.50
C ALA A 59 6.57 -4.18 14.66
N VAL A 60 6.06 -3.51 15.71
CA VAL A 60 6.84 -3.02 16.86
C VAL A 60 8.09 -2.25 16.38
N SER A 61 7.87 -1.30 15.47
CA SER A 61 8.91 -0.53 14.78
C SER A 61 8.57 0.96 14.82
N PHE A 62 9.56 1.83 14.56
CA PHE A 62 9.29 3.25 14.41
C PHE A 62 8.78 3.58 13.01
N PRO A 63 7.82 4.53 12.83
CA PRO A 63 7.29 4.92 11.52
C PRO A 63 8.36 5.23 10.47
N GLN A 64 9.41 5.98 10.86
CA GLN A 64 10.52 6.28 9.96
C GLN A 64 11.23 5.02 9.47
N GLY A 65 11.48 4.05 10.35
CA GLY A 65 12.13 2.79 9.99
C GLY A 65 11.26 1.90 9.09
N VAL A 66 9.93 1.97 9.25
CA VAL A 66 8.99 1.30 8.33
C VAL A 66 9.12 1.90 6.94
N LEU A 67 9.01 3.23 6.82
CA LEU A 67 9.10 3.91 5.54
C LEU A 67 10.45 3.66 4.86
N ASP A 68 11.56 3.82 5.60
CA ASP A 68 12.90 3.55 5.09
C ASP A 68 13.00 2.11 4.55
N THR A 69 12.48 1.13 5.30
CA THR A 69 12.49 -0.27 4.87
C THR A 69 11.66 -0.49 3.61
N LEU A 70 10.44 0.05 3.54
CA LEU A 70 9.57 -0.11 2.37
C LEU A 70 10.18 0.53 1.13
N VAL A 71 10.78 1.73 1.25
CA VAL A 71 11.42 2.43 0.14
C VAL A 71 12.67 1.68 -0.34
N HIS A 72 13.56 1.28 0.57
CA HIS A 72 14.82 0.60 0.20
C HIS A 72 14.59 -0.81 -0.37
N THR A 73 13.50 -1.47 0.01
CA THR A 73 13.13 -2.79 -0.53
C THR A 73 12.27 -2.70 -1.80
N GLY A 74 11.85 -1.50 -2.20
CA GLY A 74 10.97 -1.29 -3.35
C GLY A 74 9.53 -1.75 -3.11
N SER A 75 9.13 -1.99 -1.85
CA SER A 75 7.77 -2.43 -1.50
C SER A 75 6.74 -1.30 -1.60
N VAL A 76 7.19 -0.04 -1.56
CA VAL A 76 6.38 1.17 -1.80
C VAL A 76 6.95 1.95 -2.97
N ILE A 77 6.07 2.59 -3.74
CA ILE A 77 6.46 3.49 -4.82
C ILE A 77 6.97 4.79 -4.23
N PHE A 78 8.21 5.13 -4.56
CA PHE A 78 8.85 6.38 -4.17
C PHE A 78 9.17 7.20 -5.42
N CYS A 79 8.51 8.36 -5.56
CA CYS A 79 8.73 9.27 -6.65
C CYS A 79 10.03 10.05 -6.42
N LYS A 80 11.13 9.60 -7.06
CA LYS A 80 12.45 10.26 -6.93
C LYS A 80 12.44 11.74 -7.31
N PRO A 81 11.81 12.17 -8.43
CA PRO A 81 11.77 13.59 -8.78
C PRO A 81 11.07 14.47 -7.74
N MET A 82 10.06 13.93 -7.05
CA MET A 82 9.30 14.66 -6.02
C MET A 82 9.82 14.43 -4.60
N GLY A 83 10.73 13.47 -4.39
CA GLY A 83 11.28 13.13 -3.09
C GLY A 83 10.27 12.58 -2.08
N THR A 84 9.17 11.97 -2.56
CA THR A 84 8.06 11.51 -1.70
C THR A 84 7.44 10.20 -2.19
N HIS A 85 6.81 9.47 -1.27
CA HIS A 85 5.99 8.28 -1.53
C HIS A 85 4.48 8.59 -1.45
N VAL A 86 4.13 9.82 -1.11
CA VAL A 86 2.75 10.27 -0.93
C VAL A 86 2.33 11.12 -2.13
N ILE A 87 1.14 10.83 -2.66
CA ILE A 87 0.46 11.62 -3.66
C ILE A 87 -0.96 11.96 -3.18
N PRO A 88 -1.39 13.23 -3.20
CA PRO A 88 -2.79 13.58 -3.01
C PRO A 88 -3.61 13.10 -4.20
N LEU A 89 -4.71 12.39 -3.94
CA LEU A 89 -5.60 11.87 -4.98
C LEU A 89 -7.07 12.04 -4.60
N THR A 90 -7.91 12.23 -5.61
CA THR A 90 -9.35 11.99 -5.50
C THR A 90 -9.66 10.54 -5.86
N ILE A 91 -10.24 9.81 -4.91
CA ILE A 91 -10.72 8.43 -5.10
C ILE A 91 -12.25 8.38 -5.02
N THR A 92 -12.85 7.47 -5.77
CA THR A 92 -14.26 7.11 -5.66
C THR A 92 -14.39 5.76 -4.97
N TRP A 93 -15.17 5.71 -3.89
CA TRP A 93 -15.42 4.48 -3.16
C TRP A 93 -16.86 4.44 -2.66
N GLY A 94 -17.61 3.37 -2.97
CA GLY A 94 -19.03 3.28 -2.63
C GLY A 94 -19.87 4.40 -3.27
N GLY A 95 -19.45 4.91 -4.43
CA GLY A 95 -20.12 6.00 -5.15
C GLY A 95 -19.90 7.40 -4.58
N ARG A 96 -19.00 7.56 -3.60
CA ARG A 96 -18.62 8.86 -3.03
C ARG A 96 -17.16 9.16 -3.32
N ASP A 97 -16.87 10.44 -3.48
CA ASP A 97 -15.50 10.91 -3.65
C ASP A 97 -14.87 11.27 -2.31
N TYR A 98 -13.58 10.96 -2.21
CA TYR A 98 -12.74 11.28 -1.06
C TYR A 98 -11.41 11.82 -1.57
N GLU A 99 -10.95 12.91 -0.96
CA GLU A 99 -9.59 13.39 -1.11
C GLU A 99 -8.71 12.67 -0.08
N VAL A 100 -7.66 12.01 -0.54
CA VAL A 100 -6.79 11.20 0.30
C VAL A 100 -5.32 11.48 0.03
N GLN A 101 -4.49 11.29 1.05
CA GLN A 101 -3.04 11.15 0.88
C GLN A 101 -2.75 9.67 0.65
N ALA A 102 -2.32 9.33 -0.56
CA ALA A 102 -2.17 7.95 -0.99
C ALA A 102 -0.70 7.58 -1.17
N ALA A 103 -0.36 6.35 -0.79
CA ALA A 103 0.88 5.68 -1.17
C ALA A 103 0.57 4.39 -1.93
N PHE A 104 1.39 4.06 -2.93
CA PHE A 104 1.24 2.81 -3.68
C PHE A 104 2.20 1.75 -3.16
N LEU A 105 1.67 0.60 -2.76
CA LEU A 105 2.46 -0.58 -2.38
C LEU A 105 2.37 -1.67 -3.43
N LEU A 106 3.44 -2.44 -3.58
CA LEU A 106 3.42 -3.64 -4.41
C LEU A 106 2.45 -4.67 -3.83
N ALA A 107 1.56 -5.19 -4.67
CA ALA A 107 0.64 -6.26 -4.30
C ALA A 107 1.39 -7.51 -3.82
N ASP A 108 2.54 -7.83 -4.42
CA ASP A 108 3.37 -8.95 -3.96
C ASP A 108 3.78 -8.81 -2.48
N PHE A 109 4.10 -7.59 -2.00
CA PHE A 109 4.45 -7.39 -0.59
C PHE A 109 3.28 -7.76 0.34
N VAL A 110 2.07 -7.34 0.00
CA VAL A 110 0.86 -7.56 0.80
C VAL A 110 0.38 -9.01 0.66
N ASP A 111 0.12 -9.47 -0.56
CA ASP A 111 -0.46 -10.77 -0.85
C ASP A 111 0.46 -11.91 -0.38
N ARG A 112 1.78 -11.78 -0.58
CA ARG A 112 2.76 -12.76 -0.08
C ARG A 112 2.81 -12.78 1.44
N SER A 113 2.71 -11.62 2.09
CA SER A 113 2.65 -11.55 3.55
C SER A 113 1.44 -12.31 4.11
N LEU A 114 0.26 -12.06 3.54
CA LEU A 114 -0.97 -12.74 3.93
C LEU A 114 -0.90 -14.24 3.68
N LYS A 115 -0.32 -14.66 2.55
CA LYS A 115 -0.15 -16.08 2.23
C LYS A 115 0.79 -16.79 3.19
N LEU A 116 1.95 -16.19 3.47
CA LEU A 116 2.97 -16.82 4.30
C LEU A 116 2.62 -16.83 5.79
N TYR A 117 1.97 -15.77 6.29
CA TYR A 117 1.84 -15.54 7.72
C TYR A 117 0.38 -15.46 8.22
N ALA A 118 -0.59 -15.21 7.33
CA ALA A 118 -2.02 -15.18 7.70
C ALA A 118 -2.82 -16.41 7.20
N GLY A 119 -2.23 -17.27 6.37
CA GLY A 119 -2.87 -18.47 5.83
C GLY A 119 -3.85 -18.23 4.67
N VAL A 120 -3.86 -17.01 4.12
CA VAL A 120 -4.71 -16.64 2.98
C VAL A 120 -4.21 -17.37 1.73
N GLN A 121 -5.05 -18.21 1.11
CA GLN A 121 -4.61 -19.06 -0.01
C GLN A 121 -4.47 -18.28 -1.32
N ASP A 122 -5.43 -17.40 -1.59
CA ASP A 122 -5.52 -16.62 -2.82
C ASP A 122 -5.25 -15.13 -2.56
N PRO A 123 -4.62 -14.41 -3.50
CA PRO A 123 -4.49 -12.95 -3.41
C PRO A 123 -5.85 -12.29 -3.16
N LEU A 124 -5.87 -11.20 -2.39
CA LEU A 124 -7.14 -10.50 -2.19
C LEU A 124 -7.66 -9.99 -3.55
N PRO A 125 -8.98 -9.94 -3.75
CA PRO A 125 -9.57 -9.40 -4.97
C PRO A 125 -9.26 -7.91 -5.10
N VAL A 126 -9.31 -7.39 -6.33
CA VAL A 126 -9.31 -5.94 -6.56
C VAL A 126 -10.58 -5.37 -5.92
N SER A 127 -10.44 -4.32 -5.10
CA SER A 127 -11.57 -3.70 -4.41
C SER A 127 -12.41 -2.85 -5.37
N ASP A 128 -13.51 -2.29 -4.87
CA ASP A 128 -14.33 -1.34 -5.63
C ASP A 128 -13.79 0.10 -5.59
N LEU A 129 -12.65 0.34 -4.93
CA LEU A 129 -12.01 1.65 -4.88
C LEU A 129 -11.43 1.98 -6.25
N ARG A 130 -11.75 3.14 -6.79
CA ARG A 130 -11.22 3.64 -8.06
C ARG A 130 -10.62 5.03 -7.88
N ILE A 131 -9.54 5.30 -8.60
CA ILE A 131 -8.93 6.63 -8.69
C ILE A 131 -9.69 7.42 -9.76
N ARG A 132 -10.01 8.69 -9.53
CA ARG A 132 -10.65 9.52 -10.55
C ARG A 132 -9.79 9.61 -11.81
N ALA A 133 -10.40 9.51 -12.98
CA ALA A 133 -9.69 9.59 -14.26
C ALA A 133 -8.88 10.89 -14.44
N ALA A 134 -9.33 12.00 -13.83
CA ALA A 134 -8.62 13.28 -13.81
C ALA A 134 -7.22 13.18 -13.16
N GLU A 135 -7.03 12.26 -12.21
CA GLU A 135 -5.77 12.07 -11.50
C GLU A 135 -4.76 11.21 -12.28
N ARG A 136 -5.19 10.60 -13.39
CA ARG A 136 -4.36 9.61 -14.11
C ARG A 136 -3.02 10.17 -14.55
N ALA A 137 -3.00 11.39 -15.09
CA ALA A 137 -1.75 12.04 -15.50
C ALA A 137 -0.81 12.29 -14.31
N ALA A 138 -1.36 12.64 -13.14
CA ALA A 138 -0.59 12.82 -11.92
C ALA A 138 -0.02 11.49 -11.41
N VAL A 139 -0.80 10.41 -11.43
CA VAL A 139 -0.35 9.06 -11.06
C VAL A 139 0.75 8.57 -12.01
N GLU A 140 0.58 8.73 -13.32
CA GLU A 140 1.59 8.33 -14.31
C GLU A 140 2.90 9.10 -14.12
N ALA A 141 2.81 10.42 -13.88
CA ALA A 141 3.98 11.25 -13.56
C ALA A 141 4.64 10.84 -12.24
N PHE A 142 3.86 10.46 -11.23
CA PHE A 142 4.36 10.01 -9.93
C PHE A 142 5.18 8.73 -10.02
N PHE A 143 4.74 7.78 -10.85
CA PHE A 143 5.47 6.53 -11.07
C PHE A 143 6.78 6.70 -11.85
N ALA A 144 6.95 7.82 -12.57
CA ALA A 144 8.23 8.32 -13.10
C ALA A 144 9.17 7.23 -13.67
N GLY A 145 8.70 6.45 -14.64
CA GLY A 145 9.48 5.39 -15.29
C GLY A 145 9.27 3.99 -14.71
N LEU A 146 8.42 3.84 -13.70
CA LEU A 146 7.85 2.57 -13.26
C LEU A 146 6.53 2.30 -13.98
N THR A 147 6.07 1.05 -13.92
CA THR A 147 4.75 0.67 -14.47
C THR A 147 3.63 1.27 -13.61
N PRO A 148 2.80 2.17 -14.15
CA PRO A 148 1.67 2.74 -13.40
C PRO A 148 0.54 1.71 -13.23
N PRO A 149 -0.44 1.98 -12.34
CA PRO A 149 -1.62 1.14 -12.19
C PRO A 149 -2.37 0.96 -13.52
N ALA A 150 -2.92 -0.22 -13.73
CA ALA A 150 -3.71 -0.53 -14.93
C ALA A 150 -5.01 0.29 -14.99
N SER A 151 -5.63 0.38 -16.17
CA SER A 151 -6.87 1.16 -16.37
C SER A 151 -8.03 0.74 -15.47
N VAL A 152 -8.03 -0.49 -14.94
CA VAL A 152 -9.02 -0.97 -13.96
C VAL A 152 -8.98 -0.21 -12.64
N ALA A 153 -7.86 0.43 -12.29
CA ALA A 153 -7.74 1.25 -11.11
C ALA A 153 -8.44 2.61 -11.24
N PHE A 154 -8.91 2.99 -12.44
CA PHE A 154 -9.48 4.32 -12.71
C PHE A 154 -10.97 4.28 -13.06
N ILE A 155 -11.68 5.39 -12.77
CA ILE A 155 -13.08 5.62 -13.15
C ILE A 155 -13.35 7.07 -13.57
#